data_AF-A0A835SEK1-F1
#
_entry.id   AF-A0A835SEK1-F1
#
_cell.length_a   1.000
_cell.length_b   1.000
_cell.length_c   1.000
_cell.angle_alpha   90.00
_cell.angle_beta   90.00
_cell.angle_gamma   90.00
#
_symmetry.space_group_name_H-M   'P 1'
#
loop_
_entity.id
_entity.type
_entity.pdbx_description
1 polymer ?
#
loop_
_entity_poly.entity_id
_entity_poly.type
_entity_poly.pdbx_seq_one_letter_code
_entity_poly.pdbx_strand_id
1 'polypeptide(L)'
;MQLTVERQRLEEQQAKTAALLTTGTAELQRLGEEHKTLEEEHKRLDVEMVPLKQQFVYNVVHQVAKFALAGAKPSQRTASRTYVEHALDRQLGELDLEALAGVVGMSVGELVAGLQQQPMAGLRNEDAHPGDLEALRHMVAAARQACGEKPRDQHLAFARRFLACYPLIEEELLR
;
A
#
# COMPACT_ATOMS: atom_id res chain seq x y z
N MET A 1 71.63 7.51 19.41
CA MET A 1 70.60 6.70 20.10
C MET A 1 69.20 7.32 20.05
N GLN A 2 69.02 8.64 20.28
CA GLN A 2 67.68 9.26 20.23
C GLN A 2 67.01 9.24 18.83
N LEU A 3 67.77 9.54 17.77
CA LEU A 3 67.27 9.52 16.38
C LEU A 3 66.74 8.14 15.93
N THR A 4 67.31 7.04 16.44
CA THR A 4 66.89 5.68 16.12
C THR A 4 65.54 5.34 16.76
N VAL A 5 65.30 5.83 17.98
CA VAL A 5 64.05 5.60 18.72
C VAL A 5 62.89 6.42 18.13
N GLU A 6 63.14 7.67 17.74
CA GLU A 6 62.13 8.50 17.06
C GLU A 6 61.72 7.92 15.70
N ARG A 7 62.70 7.43 14.92
CA ARG A 7 62.41 6.78 13.65
C ARG A 7 61.54 5.53 13.81
N GLN A 8 61.83 4.70 14.82
CA GLN A 8 61.03 3.52 15.14
C GLN A 8 59.58 3.88 15.55
N ARG A 9 59.41 4.94 16.34
CA ARG A 9 58.08 5.46 16.71
C ARG A 9 57.28 5.95 15.51
N LEU A 10 57.93 6.66 14.58
CA LEU A 10 57.31 7.13 13.34
C LEU A 10 56.89 5.96 12.45
N GLU A 11 57.72 4.94 12.31
CA GLU A 11 57.40 3.72 11.54
C GLU A 11 56.22 2.95 12.18
N GLU A 12 56.18 2.80 13.51
CA GLU A 12 55.03 2.21 14.22
C GLU A 12 53.75 3.04 14.07
N GLN A 13 53.87 4.37 14.14
CA GLN A 13 52.71 5.26 13.97
C GLN A 13 52.17 5.17 12.55
N GLN A 14 53.05 5.21 11.54
CA GLN A 14 52.67 5.03 10.13
C GLN A 14 51.99 3.68 9.90
N ALA A 15 52.54 2.59 10.46
CA ALA A 15 51.95 1.26 10.37
C ALA A 15 50.54 1.20 11.00
N LYS A 16 50.33 1.84 12.16
CA LYS A 16 49.01 1.92 12.81
C LYS A 16 48.00 2.69 11.96
N THR A 17 48.37 3.84 11.41
CA THR A 17 47.47 4.59 10.50
C THR A 17 47.15 3.82 9.22
N ALA A 18 48.14 3.13 8.63
CA ALA A 18 47.92 2.32 7.44
C ALA A 18 46.97 1.14 7.71
N ALA A 19 47.11 0.48 8.86
CA ALA A 19 46.20 -0.58 9.29
C ALA A 19 44.77 -0.05 9.48
N LEU A 20 44.60 1.09 10.18
CA LEU A 20 43.30 1.74 10.37
C LEU A 20 42.63 2.13 9.05
N LEU A 21 43.39 2.69 8.11
CA LEU A 21 42.88 3.03 6.78
C LEU A 21 42.43 1.78 6.02
N THR A 22 43.21 0.70 6.09
CA THR A 22 42.88 -0.56 5.43
C THR A 22 41.59 -1.16 6.00
N THR A 23 41.45 -1.18 7.33
CA THR A 23 40.24 -1.65 8.00
C THR A 23 39.04 -0.78 7.65
N GLY A 24 39.19 0.55 7.68
CA GLY A 24 38.12 1.48 7.31
C GLY A 24 37.68 1.33 5.86
N THR A 25 38.61 1.12 4.93
CA THR A 25 38.28 0.87 3.52
C THR A 25 37.53 -0.45 3.32
N ALA A 26 37.91 -1.50 4.05
CA ALA A 26 37.21 -2.79 3.99
C ALA A 26 35.79 -2.68 4.57
N GLU A 27 35.61 -1.91 5.64
CA GLU A 27 34.29 -1.69 6.25
C GLU A 27 33.37 -0.86 5.34
N LEU A 28 33.88 0.19 4.69
CA LEU A 28 33.14 0.95 3.68
C LEU A 28 32.74 0.08 2.49
N GLN A 29 33.62 -0.81 2.05
CA GLN A 29 33.32 -1.74 0.97
C GLN A 29 32.23 -2.73 1.37
N ARG A 30 32.30 -3.29 2.59
CA ARG A 30 31.26 -4.17 3.13
C ARG A 30 29.91 -3.46 3.24
N LEU A 31 29.88 -2.25 3.77
CA LEU A 31 28.66 -1.43 3.86
C LEU A 31 28.08 -1.11 2.47
N GLY A 32 28.94 -0.86 1.47
CA GLY A 32 28.50 -0.67 0.10
C GLY A 32 27.84 -1.92 -0.51
N GLU A 33 28.38 -3.11 -0.22
CA GLU A 33 27.80 -4.39 -0.64
C GLU A 33 26.47 -4.69 0.09
N GLU A 34 26.41 -4.43 1.40
CA GLU A 34 25.17 -4.53 2.20
C GLU A 34 24.07 -3.60 1.66
N HIS A 35 24.41 -2.33 1.37
CA HIS A 35 23.46 -1.36 0.81
C HIS A 35 22.91 -1.83 -0.54
N LYS A 36 23.79 -2.31 -1.42
CA LYS A 36 23.37 -2.83 -2.72
C LYS A 36 22.42 -4.03 -2.57
N THR A 37 22.72 -4.92 -1.63
CA THR A 37 21.87 -6.08 -1.36
C THR A 37 20.49 -5.64 -0.88
N LEU A 38 20.43 -4.70 0.07
CA LEU A 38 19.16 -4.15 0.58
C LEU A 38 18.35 -3.45 -0.51
N GLU A 39 18.99 -2.70 -1.41
CA GLU A 39 18.30 -2.08 -2.55
C GLU A 39 17.68 -3.13 -3.49
N GLU A 40 18.39 -4.24 -3.75
CA GLU A 40 17.88 -5.34 -4.56
C GLU A 40 16.71 -6.06 -3.87
N GLU A 41 16.78 -6.25 -2.54
CA GLU A 41 15.68 -6.80 -1.76
C GLU A 41 14.45 -5.89 -1.74
N HIS A 42 14.65 -4.58 -1.60
CA HIS A 42 13.56 -3.61 -1.65
C HIS A 42 12.85 -3.67 -3.00
N LYS A 43 13.61 -3.67 -4.11
CA LYS A 43 13.04 -3.82 -5.46
C LYS A 43 12.29 -5.14 -5.64
N ARG A 44 12.80 -6.23 -5.10
CA ARG A 44 12.13 -7.53 -5.14
C ARG A 44 10.80 -7.49 -4.40
N LEU A 45 10.80 -6.96 -3.18
CA LEU A 45 9.60 -6.81 -2.37
C LEU A 45 8.58 -5.88 -3.03
N ASP A 46 9.01 -4.79 -3.66
CA ASP A 46 8.10 -3.90 -4.40
C ASP A 46 7.34 -4.67 -5.50
N VAL A 47 8.04 -5.52 -6.26
CA VAL A 47 7.42 -6.37 -7.30
C VAL A 47 6.48 -7.41 -6.69
N GLU A 48 6.87 -8.08 -5.60
CA GLU A 48 6.05 -9.07 -4.92
C GLU A 48 4.80 -8.46 -4.25
N MET A 49 4.85 -7.18 -3.91
CA MET A 49 3.74 -6.46 -3.30
C MET A 49 2.67 -6.02 -4.31
N VAL A 50 2.99 -5.88 -5.60
CA VAL A 50 2.04 -5.42 -6.63
C VAL A 50 0.74 -6.25 -6.65
N PRO A 51 0.77 -7.59 -6.72
CA PRO A 51 -0.45 -8.40 -6.74
C PRO A 51 -1.30 -8.24 -5.48
N LEU A 52 -0.65 -8.07 -4.31
CA LEU A 52 -1.35 -7.88 -3.04
C LEU A 52 -2.05 -6.52 -2.97
N LYS A 53 -1.41 -5.47 -3.50
CA LYS A 53 -1.99 -4.13 -3.64
C LYS A 53 -3.20 -4.12 -4.57
N GLN A 54 -3.05 -4.76 -5.74
CA GLN A 54 -4.15 -4.93 -6.68
C GLN A 54 -5.33 -5.68 -6.04
N GLN A 55 -5.04 -6.77 -5.33
CA GLN A 55 -6.07 -7.55 -4.64
C GLN A 55 -6.78 -6.75 -3.54
N PHE A 56 -6.06 -5.89 -2.81
CA PHE A 56 -6.67 -4.97 -1.86
C PHE A 56 -7.68 -4.04 -2.54
N VAL A 57 -7.27 -3.38 -3.63
CA VAL A 57 -8.14 -2.45 -4.38
C VAL A 57 -9.35 -3.18 -4.95
N TYR A 58 -9.17 -4.38 -5.52
CA TYR A 58 -10.28 -5.22 -6.00
C TYR A 58 -11.30 -5.53 -4.90
N ASN A 59 -10.83 -5.88 -3.71
CA ASN A 59 -11.72 -6.19 -2.59
C ASN A 59 -12.52 -4.95 -2.16
N VAL A 60 -11.89 -3.76 -2.12
CA VAL A 60 -12.59 -2.51 -1.80
C VAL A 60 -13.67 -2.21 -2.85
N VAL A 61 -13.33 -2.27 -4.14
CA VAL A 61 -14.30 -2.03 -5.24
C VAL A 61 -15.47 -3.01 -5.17
N HIS A 62 -15.16 -4.30 -5.02
CA HIS A 62 -16.17 -5.35 -4.95
C HIS A 62 -17.15 -5.12 -3.80
N GLN A 63 -16.65 -4.72 -2.62
CA GLN A 63 -17.51 -4.49 -1.46
C GLN A 63 -18.39 -3.25 -1.65
N VAL A 64 -17.84 -2.14 -2.15
CA VAL A 64 -18.63 -0.96 -2.48
C VAL A 64 -19.74 -1.29 -3.49
N ALA A 65 -19.43 -2.07 -4.54
CA ALA A 65 -20.40 -2.51 -5.53
C ALA A 65 -21.49 -3.43 -4.93
N LYS A 66 -21.09 -4.38 -4.08
CA LYS A 66 -22.01 -5.28 -3.37
C LYS A 66 -23.00 -4.52 -2.50
N PHE A 67 -22.55 -3.52 -1.75
CA PHE A 67 -23.42 -2.71 -0.90
C PHE A 67 -24.35 -1.81 -1.71
N ALA A 68 -23.85 -1.19 -2.78
CA ALA A 68 -24.68 -0.42 -3.70
C ALA A 68 -25.82 -1.26 -4.30
N LEU A 69 -25.55 -2.51 -4.71
CA LEU A 69 -26.54 -3.44 -5.25
C LEU A 69 -27.57 -3.89 -4.21
N ALA A 70 -27.14 -4.09 -2.97
CA ALA A 70 -28.04 -4.52 -1.90
C ALA A 70 -29.05 -3.43 -1.51
N GLY A 71 -28.76 -2.15 -1.78
CA GLY A 71 -29.58 -1.00 -1.39
C GLY A 71 -29.80 -0.89 0.13
N ALA A 72 -29.08 -1.69 0.91
CA ALA A 72 -29.23 -1.85 2.34
C ALA A 72 -28.07 -1.17 3.06
N LYS A 73 -28.40 -0.45 4.13
CA LYS A 73 -27.39 0.06 5.06
C LYS A 73 -26.70 -1.15 5.70
N PRO A 74 -25.36 -1.28 5.61
CA PRO A 74 -24.63 -2.36 6.29
C PRO A 74 -24.97 -2.32 7.78
N SER A 75 -25.43 -3.42 8.35
CA SER A 75 -25.73 -3.49 9.78
C SER A 75 -24.44 -3.46 10.60
N GLN A 76 -24.41 -2.67 11.68
CA GLN A 76 -23.26 -2.46 12.57
C GLN A 76 -22.81 -3.68 13.42
N ARG A 77 -23.26 -4.92 13.13
CA ARG A 77 -22.80 -6.14 13.81
C ARG A 77 -21.79 -6.86 12.90
N THR A 78 -20.60 -7.32 13.31
CA THR A 78 -20.03 -7.60 14.64
C THR A 78 -18.51 -7.76 14.46
N ALA A 79 -17.71 -7.26 15.39
CA ALA A 79 -16.41 -7.79 15.85
C ALA A 79 -15.24 -8.11 14.89
N SER A 80 -15.29 -7.82 13.58
CA SER A 80 -14.13 -8.06 12.70
C SER A 80 -13.72 -6.83 11.90
N ARG A 81 -12.40 -6.62 11.83
CA ARG A 81 -11.76 -5.46 11.19
C ARG A 81 -12.08 -5.41 9.69
N THR A 82 -12.40 -4.23 9.20
CA THR A 82 -12.56 -3.95 7.75
C THR A 82 -11.22 -3.95 7.04
N TYR A 83 -11.20 -4.09 5.70
CA TYR A 83 -9.96 -3.97 4.92
C TYR A 83 -9.26 -2.62 5.14
N VAL A 84 -10.03 -1.55 5.37
CA VAL A 84 -9.51 -0.19 5.63
C VAL A 84 -8.89 -0.09 7.03
N GLU A 85 -9.52 -0.69 8.04
CA GLU A 85 -8.92 -0.75 9.39
C GLU A 85 -7.62 -1.57 9.41
N HIS A 86 -7.55 -2.67 8.64
CA HIS A 86 -6.31 -3.43 8.50
C HIS A 86 -5.23 -2.66 7.72
N ALA A 87 -5.61 -1.88 6.71
CA ALA A 87 -4.71 -1.04 5.93
C ALA A 87 -4.09 0.09 6.78
N LEU A 88 -4.89 0.74 7.63
CA LEU A 88 -4.46 1.82 8.51
C LEU A 88 -3.57 1.34 9.67
N ASP A 89 -3.82 0.14 10.22
CA ASP A 89 -3.08 -0.38 11.39
C ASP A 89 -1.65 -0.84 11.06
N ARG A 90 -1.32 -1.03 9.77
CA ARG A 90 -0.03 -1.59 9.33
C ARG A 90 0.96 -0.58 8.74
N GLN A 91 0.63 0.71 8.60
CA GLN A 91 1.39 1.72 7.83
C GLN A 91 1.66 1.36 6.35
N LEU A 92 1.48 0.10 5.94
CA LEU A 92 1.54 -0.41 4.58
C LEU A 92 0.36 0.05 3.71
N GLY A 93 -0.77 0.40 4.34
CA GLY A 93 -1.99 0.79 3.63
C GLY A 93 -2.19 2.29 3.40
N GLU A 94 -1.35 3.15 3.99
CA GLU A 94 -1.40 4.60 3.72
C GLU A 94 -1.08 4.89 2.25
N LEU A 95 -0.07 4.22 1.68
CA LEU A 95 0.30 4.37 0.26
C LEU A 95 -0.82 3.94 -0.70
N ASP A 96 -1.52 2.85 -0.37
CA ASP A 96 -2.56 2.31 -1.25
C ASP A 96 -3.86 3.11 -1.15
N LEU A 97 -4.18 3.65 0.04
CA LEU A 97 -5.31 4.56 0.25
C LEU A 97 -5.04 5.95 -0.34
N GLU A 98 -3.80 6.45 -0.28
CA GLU A 98 -3.40 7.69 -0.95
C GLU A 98 -3.52 7.60 -2.46
N ALA A 99 -2.99 6.52 -3.05
CA ALA A 99 -3.11 6.27 -4.49
C ALA A 99 -4.60 6.17 -4.90
N LEU A 100 -5.39 5.37 -4.17
CA LEU A 100 -6.82 5.23 -4.43
C LEU A 100 -7.59 6.55 -4.25
N ALA A 101 -7.27 7.33 -3.21
CA ALA A 101 -7.90 8.63 -2.96
C ALA A 101 -7.56 9.63 -4.07
N GLY A 102 -6.31 9.63 -4.56
CA GLY A 102 -5.86 10.39 -5.72
C GLY A 102 -6.68 10.10 -6.98
N VAL A 103 -6.84 8.81 -7.31
CA VAL A 103 -7.64 8.37 -8.48
C VAL A 103 -9.12 8.73 -8.34
N VAL A 104 -9.67 8.58 -7.13
CA VAL A 104 -11.09 8.86 -6.86
C VAL A 104 -11.35 10.37 -6.75
N GLY A 105 -10.31 11.20 -6.65
CA GLY A 105 -10.42 12.65 -6.48
C GLY A 105 -11.02 13.04 -5.14
N MET A 106 -10.68 12.30 -4.08
CA MET A 106 -11.09 12.56 -2.69
C MET A 106 -9.84 12.74 -1.82
N SER A 107 -9.97 13.43 -0.69
CA SER A 107 -8.92 13.34 0.33
C SER A 107 -8.91 11.92 0.95
N VAL A 108 -7.75 11.48 1.44
CA VAL A 108 -7.64 10.20 2.18
C VAL A 108 -8.63 10.15 3.33
N GLY A 109 -8.81 11.26 4.06
CA GLY A 109 -9.78 11.37 5.13
C GLY A 109 -11.23 11.19 4.67
N GLU A 110 -11.62 11.77 3.53
CA GLU A 110 -12.95 11.58 2.94
C GLU A 110 -13.17 10.15 2.43
N LEU A 111 -12.15 9.54 1.81
CA LEU A 111 -12.22 8.16 1.34
C LEU A 111 -12.36 7.19 2.52
N VAL A 112 -11.50 7.34 3.53
CA VAL A 112 -11.53 6.53 4.76
C VAL A 112 -12.85 6.73 5.48
N ALA A 113 -13.30 7.99 5.67
CA ALA A 113 -14.58 8.26 6.28
C ALA A 113 -15.74 7.65 5.48
N GLY A 114 -15.72 7.71 4.15
CA GLY A 114 -16.73 7.07 3.31
C GLY A 114 -16.75 5.54 3.44
N LEU A 115 -15.57 4.91 3.46
CA LEU A 115 -15.42 3.46 3.62
C LEU A 115 -15.69 2.96 5.06
N GLN A 116 -15.51 3.82 6.07
CA GLN A 116 -15.70 3.52 7.50
C GLN A 116 -17.07 3.92 8.06
N GLN A 117 -17.69 4.99 7.56
CA GLN A 117 -18.96 5.53 8.09
C GLN A 117 -20.05 4.45 8.15
N GLN A 118 -19.95 3.48 7.27
CA GLN A 118 -20.60 2.17 7.34
C GLN A 118 -19.57 1.20 6.74
N PRO A 119 -19.37 -0.04 7.26
CA PRO A 119 -18.29 -0.93 6.83
C PRO A 119 -18.50 -1.40 5.37
N MET A 120 -18.39 -0.48 4.42
CA MET A 120 -18.54 -0.67 2.98
C MET A 120 -17.30 -1.30 2.37
N ALA A 121 -16.18 -1.23 3.08
CA ALA A 121 -15.05 -2.11 2.84
C ALA A 121 -15.35 -3.57 3.26
N GLY A 122 -16.43 -3.83 4.01
CA GLY A 122 -16.86 -5.17 4.41
C GLY A 122 -15.87 -5.91 5.33
N LEU A 123 -16.36 -7.03 5.86
CA LEU A 123 -15.54 -8.07 6.49
C LEU A 123 -14.57 -8.64 5.44
N ARG A 124 -13.37 -9.05 5.88
CA ARG A 124 -12.46 -9.85 5.06
C ARG A 124 -13.21 -11.08 4.54
N ASN A 125 -13.64 -11.04 3.28
CA ASN A 125 -14.23 -12.21 2.63
C ASN A 125 -13.04 -13.08 2.22
N GLU A 126 -12.70 -14.07 3.02
CA GLU A 126 -11.67 -15.06 2.67
C GLU A 126 -12.17 -16.01 1.55
N ASP A 127 -13.49 -16.05 1.28
CA ASP A 127 -14.10 -17.13 0.49
C ASP A 127 -14.65 -16.73 -0.89
N ALA A 128 -14.72 -15.44 -1.25
CA ALA A 128 -15.26 -15.04 -2.55
C ALA A 128 -14.64 -13.74 -3.07
N HIS A 129 -13.53 -13.89 -3.79
CA HIS A 129 -13.06 -12.87 -4.72
C HIS A 129 -13.96 -12.85 -5.96
N PRO A 130 -14.15 -11.70 -6.63
CA PRO A 130 -14.73 -11.73 -7.97
C PRO A 130 -13.90 -12.70 -8.83
N GLY A 131 -14.57 -13.70 -9.41
CA GLY A 131 -13.93 -14.82 -10.09
C GLY A 131 -13.07 -14.42 -11.30
N ASP A 132 -13.26 -13.20 -11.81
CA ASP A 132 -12.44 -12.54 -12.81
C ASP A 132 -12.75 -11.01 -12.85
N LEU A 133 -11.92 -10.27 -13.60
CA LEU A 133 -12.05 -8.83 -13.83
C LEU A 133 -13.34 -8.42 -14.54
N GLU A 134 -13.86 -9.29 -15.40
CA GLU A 134 -15.04 -9.03 -16.22
C GLU A 134 -16.32 -9.07 -15.37
N ALA A 135 -16.42 -10.03 -14.46
CA ALA A 135 -17.45 -10.11 -13.44
C ALA A 135 -17.43 -8.87 -12.53
N LEU A 136 -16.25 -8.36 -12.15
CA LEU A 136 -16.15 -7.12 -11.38
C LEU A 136 -16.63 -5.91 -12.19
N ARG A 137 -16.26 -5.79 -13.47
CA ARG A 137 -16.76 -4.74 -14.38
C ARG A 137 -18.29 -4.76 -14.48
N HIS A 138 -18.89 -5.95 -14.67
CA HIS A 138 -20.33 -6.10 -14.73
C HIS A 138 -21.01 -5.71 -13.40
N MET A 139 -20.43 -6.13 -12.28
CA MET A 139 -20.94 -5.77 -10.95
C MET A 139 -20.89 -4.27 -10.69
N VAL A 140 -19.78 -3.61 -11.05
CA VAL A 140 -19.63 -2.15 -10.95
C VAL A 140 -20.66 -1.43 -11.82
N ALA A 141 -20.88 -1.89 -13.05
CA ALA A 141 -21.88 -1.30 -13.94
C ALA A 141 -23.29 -1.42 -13.35
N ALA A 142 -23.67 -2.59 -12.85
CA ALA A 142 -24.96 -2.82 -12.21
C ALA A 142 -25.13 -1.99 -10.93
N ALA A 143 -24.09 -1.90 -10.09
CA ALA A 143 -24.06 -1.10 -8.88
C ALA A 143 -24.26 0.39 -9.17
N ARG A 144 -23.60 0.93 -10.20
CA ARG A 144 -23.78 2.33 -10.64
C ARG A 144 -25.21 2.62 -11.08
N GLN A 145 -25.87 1.67 -11.73
CA GLN A 145 -27.28 1.77 -12.10
C GLN A 145 -28.18 1.73 -10.86
N ALA A 146 -27.92 0.81 -9.93
CA ALA A 146 -28.68 0.67 -8.68
C ALA A 146 -28.61 1.92 -7.79
N CYS A 147 -27.48 2.64 -7.76
CA CYS A 147 -27.37 3.91 -7.04
C CYS A 147 -28.31 5.00 -7.60
N GLY A 148 -28.72 4.93 -8.86
CA GLY A 148 -29.46 5.99 -9.55
C GLY A 148 -28.64 7.26 -9.80
N GLU A 149 -29.17 8.23 -10.55
CA GLU A 149 -28.40 9.42 -10.97
C GLU A 149 -28.10 10.42 -9.86
N LYS A 150 -29.07 10.61 -8.95
CA LYS A 150 -28.99 11.52 -7.80
C LYS A 150 -29.49 10.79 -6.55
N PRO A 151 -28.66 9.89 -5.98
CA PRO A 151 -29.02 9.20 -4.77
C PRO A 151 -29.25 10.20 -3.63
N ARG A 152 -30.39 10.10 -2.95
CA ARG A 152 -30.68 10.92 -1.76
C ARG A 152 -29.98 10.39 -0.52
N ASP A 153 -29.64 9.10 -0.51
CA ASP A 153 -28.88 8.52 0.58
C ASP A 153 -27.38 8.76 0.37
N GLN A 154 -26.73 9.22 1.43
CA GLN A 154 -25.30 9.55 1.44
C GLN A 154 -24.42 8.35 1.07
N HIS A 155 -24.81 7.13 1.46
CA HIS A 155 -24.02 5.93 1.13
C HIS A 155 -24.07 5.59 -0.35
N LEU A 156 -25.24 5.71 -0.99
CA LEU A 156 -25.37 5.52 -2.43
C LEU A 156 -24.72 6.67 -3.21
N ALA A 157 -24.70 7.89 -2.67
CA ALA A 157 -23.96 9.02 -3.23
C ALA A 157 -22.46 8.79 -3.21
N PHE A 158 -21.91 8.28 -2.10
CA PHE A 158 -20.51 7.86 -2.02
C PHE A 158 -20.21 6.72 -2.98
N ALA A 159 -20.96 5.62 -2.92
CA ALA A 159 -20.74 4.45 -3.77
C ALA A 159 -20.80 4.81 -5.26
N ARG A 160 -21.75 5.66 -5.67
CA ARG A 160 -21.83 6.14 -7.05
C ARG A 160 -20.58 6.92 -7.46
N ARG A 161 -20.12 7.86 -6.63
CA ARG A 161 -18.90 8.65 -6.91
C ARG A 161 -17.68 7.75 -7.01
N PHE A 162 -17.50 6.86 -6.04
CA PHE A 162 -16.40 5.92 -6.00
C PHE A 162 -16.38 4.99 -7.23
N LEU A 163 -17.51 4.34 -7.53
CA LEU A 163 -17.63 3.40 -8.65
C LEU A 163 -17.58 4.08 -10.02
N ALA A 164 -17.88 5.38 -10.11
CA ALA A 164 -17.71 6.15 -11.34
C ALA A 164 -16.22 6.27 -11.74
N CYS A 165 -15.31 6.24 -10.76
CA CYS A 165 -13.87 6.26 -10.98
C CYS A 165 -13.28 4.89 -11.32
N TYR A 166 -14.07 3.81 -11.34
CA TYR A 166 -13.56 2.46 -11.60
C TYR A 166 -12.73 2.32 -12.89
N PRO A 167 -13.07 2.95 -14.04
CA PRO A 167 -12.19 2.90 -15.22
C PRO A 167 -10.79 3.46 -14.97
N LEU A 168 -10.67 4.52 -14.15
CA LEU A 168 -9.39 5.11 -13.79
C LEU A 168 -8.65 4.24 -12.76
N ILE A 169 -9.37 3.68 -11.79
CA ILE A 169 -8.81 2.72 -10.82
C ILE A 169 -8.24 1.50 -11.57
N GLU A 170 -8.96 1.03 -12.58
CA GLU A 170 -8.52 -0.10 -13.39
C GLU A 170 -7.27 0.22 -14.22
N GLU A 171 -7.20 1.43 -14.78
CA GLU A 171 -6.06 1.88 -15.58
C GLU A 171 -4.80 2.16 -14.77
N GLU A 172 -4.94 2.82 -13.61
CA GLU A 172 -3.81 3.32 -12.83
C GLU A 172 -3.32 2.36 -11.75
N LEU A 173 -4.20 1.51 -11.22
CA LEU A 173 -3.89 0.69 -10.03
C LEU A 173 -4.04 -0.82 -10.24
N LEU A 174 -4.62 -1.26 -11.35
CA LEU A 174 -4.99 -2.68 -11.58
C LEU A 174 -4.40 -3.29 -12.85
N ARG A 175 -3.63 -2.53 -13.65
CA ARG A 175 -2.82 -3.02 -14.78
C ARG A 175 -1.44 -3.48 -14.32
#